data_AF-A0A1Q3WT63-F1
#
_entry.id   AF-A0A1Q3WT63-F1
#
_cell.length_a   1.000
_cell.length_b   1.000
_cell.length_c   1.000
_cell.angle_alpha   90.00
_cell.angle_beta   90.00
_cell.angle_gamma   90.00
#
_symmetry.space_group_name_H-M   'P 1'
#
loop_
_entity.id
_entity.type
_entity.pdbx_description
1 polymer ?
#
loop_
_entity_poly.entity_id
_entity_poly.type
_entity_poly.pdbx_seq_one_letter_code
_entity_poly.pdbx_strand_id
1 'polypeptide(L)' 'MSDKRKVFNKAKELHYKLGGEKAQVPVTRIANELALTCDEVKEHLTMLKTLRLIKFYDDKTQEAVQVTKVGLSTKVG' A
#
# COMPACT_ATOMS: atom_id res chain seq x y z
N MET A 1 14.81 7.90 7.01
CA MET A 1 13.69 6.92 7.05
C MET A 1 13.42 6.45 5.64
N SER A 2 13.41 5.15 5.34
CA SER A 2 13.18 4.68 3.96
C SER A 2 11.75 4.94 3.49
N ASP A 3 11.57 5.52 2.31
CA ASP A 3 10.26 5.91 1.76
C ASP A 3 9.28 4.73 1.58
N LYS A 4 9.80 3.51 1.40
CA LYS A 4 9.03 2.25 1.48
C LYS A 4 8.22 2.09 2.77
N ARG A 5 8.75 2.55 3.91
CA ARG A 5 8.04 2.49 5.21
C ARG A 5 6.87 3.48 5.24
N LYS A 6 7.06 4.68 4.69
CA LYS A 6 5.99 5.69 4.60
C LYS A 6 4.85 5.20 3.71
N VAL A 7 5.18 4.66 2.53
CA VAL A 7 4.21 4.05 1.61
C VAL A 7 3.41 2.95 2.30
N PHE A 8 4.09 2.02 2.97
CA PHE A 8 3.42 0.93 3.66
C PHE A 8 2.54 1.39 4.83
N ASN A 9 3.03 2.28 5.68
CA ASN A 9 2.26 2.83 6.79
C ASN A 9 1.03 3.59 6.30
N LYS A 10 1.17 4.34 5.20
CA LYS A 10 0.04 5.07 4.60
C LYS A 10 -0.98 4.13 3.98
N ALA A 11 -0.54 3.08 3.29
CA ALA A 11 -1.42 2.03 2.78
C ALA A 11 -2.19 1.35 3.93
N LYS A 12 -1.53 1.06 5.07
CA LYS A 12 -2.20 0.56 6.29
C LYS A 12 -3.23 1.53 6.82
N GLU A 13 -2.88 2.79 7.01
CA GLU A 13 -3.80 3.82 7.52
C GLU A 13 -5.06 3.93 6.65
N LEU A 14 -4.87 4.03 5.32
CA LEU A 14 -5.98 4.11 4.37
C LEU A 14 -6.82 2.83 4.35
N HIS A 15 -6.18 1.67 4.49
CA HIS A 15 -6.86 0.39 4.59
C HIS A 15 -7.77 0.32 5.83
N TYR A 16 -7.30 0.79 6.99
CA TYR A 16 -8.13 0.91 8.19
C TYR A 16 -9.26 1.92 8.02
N LYS A 17 -9.00 3.09 7.43
CA LYS A 17 -10.04 4.11 7.13
C LYS A 17 -11.15 3.59 6.21
N LEU A 18 -10.84 2.62 5.36
CA LEU A 18 -11.77 2.00 4.40
C LEU A 18 -12.45 0.73 4.93
N GLY A 19 -12.24 0.32 6.19
CA GLY A 19 -12.93 -0.81 6.81
C GLY A 19 -12.11 -2.09 7.02
N GLY A 20 -10.80 -2.09 6.73
CA GLY A 20 -9.81 -3.00 7.35
C GLY A 20 -9.82 -4.50 7.02
N GLU A 21 -10.91 -5.11 6.56
CA GLU A 21 -10.91 -6.56 6.25
C GLU A 21 -10.61 -6.87 4.79
N LYS A 22 -11.10 -6.03 3.87
CA LYS A 22 -10.91 -6.20 2.42
C LYS A 22 -10.77 -4.88 1.67
N ALA A 23 -10.42 -3.81 2.39
CA ALA A 23 -10.28 -2.50 1.80
C ALA A 23 -9.18 -2.48 0.74
N GLN A 24 -9.57 -2.10 -0.48
CA GLN A 24 -8.65 -1.82 -1.57
C GLN A 24 -8.33 -0.33 -1.54
N VAL A 25 -7.06 -0.01 -1.37
CA VAL A 25 -6.56 1.37 -1.34
C VAL A 25 -6.05 1.71 -2.74
N PRO A 26 -6.60 2.71 -3.42
CA PRO A 26 -6.09 3.15 -4.72
C PRO A 26 -4.66 3.64 -4.60
N VAL A 27 -3.78 3.25 -5.54
CA VAL A 27 -2.38 3.71 -5.58
C VAL A 27 -2.30 5.23 -5.71
N THR A 28 -3.18 5.81 -6.53
CA THR A 28 -3.31 7.26 -6.71
C THR A 28 -3.56 8.01 -5.40
N ARG A 29 -4.33 7.41 -4.48
CA ARG A 29 -4.62 8.00 -3.17
C ARG A 29 -3.38 8.00 -2.28
N ILE A 30 -2.58 6.94 -2.33
CA ILE A 30 -1.30 6.85 -1.59
C ILE A 30 -0.30 7.87 -2.14
N ALA A 31 -0.18 7.93 -3.47
CA ALA A 31 0.67 8.87 -4.19
C ALA A 31 0.35 10.33 -3.84
N ASN A 32 -0.92 10.72 -3.92
CA ASN A 32 -1.38 12.07 -3.55
C ASN A 32 -1.08 12.42 -2.09
N GLU A 33 -1.35 11.51 -1.15
CA GLU A 33 -1.14 11.77 0.28
C GLU A 33 0.34 11.84 0.67
N LEU A 34 1.22 11.17 -0.09
CA LEU A 34 2.67 11.18 0.15
C LEU A 34 3.40 12.19 -0.73
N ALA A 35 2.68 12.91 -1.60
CA ALA A 35 3.26 13.76 -2.64
C ALA A 35 4.33 13.03 -3.47
N LEU A 36 4.07 11.77 -3.81
CA LEU A 36 4.92 10.90 -4.64
C LEU A 36 4.25 10.62 -5.98
N THR A 37 5.01 10.20 -6.97
CA THR A 37 4.45 9.71 -8.23
C THR A 37 3.88 8.30 -8.06
N CYS A 38 2.90 7.93 -8.91
CA CYS A 38 2.36 6.58 -8.91
C CYS A 38 3.45 5.53 -9.20
N ASP A 39 4.42 5.83 -10.05
CA ASP A 39 5.54 4.94 -10.37
C ASP A 39 6.45 4.67 -9.16
N GLU A 40 6.87 5.72 -8.43
CA GLU A 40 7.66 5.55 -7.20
C GLU A 40 6.91 4.72 -6.16
N VAL A 41 5.61 4.98 -6.00
CA VAL A 41 4.76 4.20 -5.09
C VAL A 41 4.69 2.75 -5.56
N LYS A 42 4.53 2.48 -6.85
CA LYS A 42 4.51 1.11 -7.40
C LYS A 42 5.81 0.36 -7.19
N GLU A 43 6.97 1.01 -7.31
CA GLU A 43 8.26 0.37 -7.01
C GLU A 43 8.31 -0.11 -5.56
N HIS A 44 7.88 0.74 -4.63
CA HIS A 44 7.79 0.38 -3.22
C HIS A 44 6.74 -0.72 -2.94
N LEU A 45 5.57 -0.63 -3.57
CA LEU A 45 4.51 -1.64 -3.45
C LEU A 45 4.96 -3.00 -4.02
N THR A 46 5.73 -3.02 -5.10
CA THR A 46 6.29 -4.25 -5.67
C THR A 46 7.19 -4.94 -4.65
N MET A 47 8.02 -4.19 -3.93
CA MET A 47 8.84 -4.73 -2.84
C MET A 47 8.00 -5.23 -1.64
N LEU A 48 6.90 -4.56 -1.32
CA LEU A 48 5.99 -4.99 -0.24
C LEU A 48 5.18 -6.24 -0.63
N LYS A 49 4.88 -6.40 -1.94
CA LYS A 49 4.24 -7.57 -2.52
C LYS A 49 5.16 -8.80 -2.44
N THR A 50 6.45 -8.66 -2.75
CA THR A 50 7.41 -9.78 -2.62
C THR A 50 7.54 -10.26 -1.17
N LEU A 51 7.43 -9.34 -0.20
CA LEU A 51 7.37 -9.64 1.22
C LEU A 51 6.02 -10.19 1.72
N ARG A 52 5.04 -10.38 0.82
CA ARG A 52 3.66 -10.83 1.12
C ARG A 52 2.91 -9.92 2.10
N LEU A 53 3.34 -8.67 2.27
CA LEU A 53 2.71 -7.70 3.17
C LEU A 53 1.47 -7.05 2.54
N ILE A 54 1.42 -7.01 1.21
CA ILE A 54 0.29 -6.47 0.45
C ILE A 54 -0.06 -7.38 -0.73
N LYS A 55 -1.28 -7.25 -1.23
CA LYS A 55 -1.70 -7.68 -2.56
C LYS A 55 -1.84 -6.46 -3.42
N PHE A 56 -1.14 -6.45 -4.55
CA PHE A 56 -1.25 -5.38 -5.55
C PHE A 56 -2.12 -5.87 -6.70
N TYR A 57 -3.18 -5.12 -6.97
CA TYR A 57 -4.12 -5.28 -8.07
C TYR A 57 -3.73 -4.25 -9.12
N ASP A 58 -3.17 -4.74 -10.23
CA ASP A 58 -2.72 -3.96 -11.39
C ASP A 58 -3.64 -4.30 -12.58
N ASP A 59 -4.95 -4.21 -12.36
CA ASP A 59 -5.89 -4.31 -13.48
C ASP A 59 -5.85 -2.97 -14.20
N LYS A 60 -5.75 -2.97 -15.53
CA LYS A 60 -5.49 -1.77 -16.37
C LYS A 60 -6.43 -0.59 -16.16
N THR A 61 -7.51 -0.78 -15.40
CA THR A 61 -8.54 0.22 -15.06
C THR A 61 -8.55 0.59 -13.58
N GLN A 62 -7.96 -0.20 -12.68
CA GLN A 62 -7.93 0.05 -11.23
C GLN A 62 -6.64 -0.47 -10.59
N GLU A 63 -5.73 0.46 -10.33
CA GLU A 63 -4.51 0.20 -9.56
C GLU A 63 -4.79 0.35 -8.07
N ALA A 64 -4.87 -0.78 -7.36
CA ALA A 64 -5.22 -0.79 -5.94
C ALA A 64 -4.37 -1.77 -5.14
N VAL A 65 -4.23 -1.50 -3.85
CA VAL A 65 -3.48 -2.34 -2.93
C VAL A 65 -4.36 -2.77 -1.77
N GLN A 66 -4.27 -4.02 -1.39
CA GLN A 66 -4.88 -4.54 -0.18
C GLN A 66 -3.77 -4.97 0.76
N VAL A 67 -3.78 -4.46 2.00
CA VAL A 67 -2.83 -4.93 3.02
C VAL A 67 -3.25 -6.33 3.44
N THR A 68 -2.30 -7.28 3.48
CA THR A 68 -2.59 -8.65 3.92
C THR A 68 -2.63 -8.73 5.45
N LYS A 69 -3.19 -9.81 5.99
CA LYS A 69 -3.12 -10.08 7.45
C LYS A 69 -1.68 -10.01 7.98
N VAL A 70 -0.70 -10.50 7.21
CA VAL A 70 0.73 -10.42 7.56
C VAL A 70 1.22 -8.98 7.62
N GLY A 71 0.84 -8.16 6.64
CA GLY A 71 1.16 -6.72 6.65
C GLY A 71 0.51 -5.97 7.80
N LEU A 72 -0.71 -6.33 8.18
CA LEU A 72 -1.40 -5.74 9.33
C LEU A 72 -0.69 -6.10 10.65
N SER A 73 -0.29 -7.36 10.82
CA SER A 73 0.46 -7.83 12.00
C SER A 73 1.92 -7.34 12.06
N THR A 74 2.47 -6.87 10.93
CA THR A 74 3.83 -6.31 10.89
C THR A 74 3.84 -4.93 11.57
N LYS A 75 4.42 -4.87 12.77
CA LYS A 75 4.87 -3.61 13.37
C LYS A 75 6.12 -3.17 12.64
N VAL A 76 6.02 -2.12 11.85
CA VAL A 76 7.22 -1.45 11.32
C VAL A 76 7.81 -0.64 12.47
N GLY A 77 8.72 -1.28 13.22
CA GLY A 77 9.54 -0.65 14.27
C GLY A 77 10.60 0.29 13.71
#